data_AF-A0AAN1UAV6-F1
#
_entry.id   AF-A0AAN1UAV6-F1
#
_cell.length_a   1.000
_cell.length_b   1.000
_cell.length_c   1.000
_cell.angle_alpha   90.00
_cell.angle_beta   90.00
_cell.angle_gamma   90.00
#
_symmetry.space_group_name_H-M   'P 1'
#
loop_
_entity.id
_entity.type
_entity.pdbx_description
1 polymer ?
#
loop_
_entity_poly.entity_id
_entity_poly.type
_entity_poly.pdbx_seq_one_letter_code
_entity_poly.pdbx_strand_id
1 'polypeptide(L)'
;MKLKKLALLTAASIVISGSALAQTSPKGTIYLTFDDGPINASLDVIQVLNEGGIKATFYFNAWHLDGIGDENEDRALEALKLALDSGHIVGNHSYDHMIHNCVEEFGPNSGAECNATGNHQINSYQDPVYDAATFEQNLAVLERYFPSISSYPNYKGDELARLPYTNGWRVTKSFKADGLCATSDNLKPWEPGYVCDPDNPSNSVKASIEVQNILANKGYQTHGWDVDWAPENWGIAMPANSLTEAVPFLSYVDAALNSCAPTTINPINSKTQQFPCGTPLHADKVIVLTHEFLFEDGKRGMGATQNLPKLAEFIRIAKEAGYVFDTMDNYTPEWQVNTTYSTGAYVLHQGTVYKAVTSHTAQADWAPSATSSLWTNADPATNWMLNVEYAQGDVVSYKGVRYLVNVPHVSQVTWTPDTQNTLFTAL
;
A
#
# COMPACT_ATOMS: atom_id res chain seq x y z
N MET A 1 51.10 47.73 53.79
CA MET A 1 50.43 47.73 52.47
C MET A 1 50.81 46.46 51.72
N LYS A 2 49.88 45.51 51.55
CA LYS A 2 50.12 44.21 50.90
C LYS A 2 49.98 44.35 49.37
N LEU A 3 51.01 43.96 48.61
CA LEU A 3 50.92 43.78 47.15
C LEU A 3 50.12 42.50 46.83
N LYS A 4 49.07 42.63 46.01
CA LYS A 4 48.39 41.50 45.37
C LYS A 4 48.89 41.38 43.92
N LYS A 5 49.44 40.21 43.57
CA LYS A 5 49.73 39.80 42.19
C LYS A 5 48.43 39.49 41.47
N LEU A 6 48.25 40.05 40.29
CA LEU A 6 47.14 39.75 39.38
C LEU A 6 47.65 38.72 38.36
N ALA A 7 47.05 37.53 38.34
CA ALA A 7 47.31 36.51 37.33
C ALA A 7 46.37 36.73 36.14
N LEU A 8 46.93 36.90 34.95
CA LEU A 8 46.19 36.87 33.69
C LEU A 8 45.91 35.40 33.33
N LEU A 9 44.63 35.01 33.26
CA LEU A 9 44.20 33.81 32.54
C LEU A 9 43.90 34.21 31.08
N THR A 10 44.70 33.70 30.15
CA THR A 10 44.38 33.69 28.72
C THR A 10 43.43 32.52 28.44
N ALA A 11 42.19 32.83 28.05
CA ALA A 11 41.24 31.85 27.54
C ALA A 11 41.59 31.55 26.06
N ALA A 12 41.95 30.29 25.77
CA ALA A 12 42.08 29.81 24.41
C ALA A 12 40.71 29.34 23.90
N SER A 13 40.17 30.02 22.89
CA SER A 13 38.95 29.62 22.20
C SER A 13 39.29 28.53 21.19
N ILE A 14 38.83 27.31 21.44
CA ILE A 14 38.85 26.22 20.47
C ILE A 14 37.68 26.45 19.51
N VAL A 15 37.99 26.76 18.25
CA VAL A 15 37.01 26.77 17.15
C VAL A 15 36.84 25.32 16.70
N ILE A 16 35.70 24.71 17.04
CA ILE A 16 35.29 23.43 16.46
C ILE A 16 34.64 23.75 15.12
N SER A 17 35.39 23.58 14.03
CA SER A 17 34.84 23.59 12.68
C SER A 17 34.03 22.32 12.47
N GLY A 18 32.74 22.37 12.81
CA GLY A 18 31.78 21.34 12.42
C GLY A 18 31.54 21.43 10.92
N SER A 19 32.11 20.52 10.15
CA SER A 19 31.68 20.28 8.77
C SER A 19 30.23 19.80 8.82
N ALA A 20 29.28 20.69 8.59
CA ALA A 20 27.92 20.30 8.26
C ALA A 20 27.99 19.52 6.95
N LEU A 21 27.95 18.20 7.03
CA LEU A 21 27.67 17.35 5.88
C LEU A 21 26.33 17.83 5.33
N ALA A 22 26.36 18.47 4.16
CA ALA A 22 25.15 18.80 3.44
C ALA A 22 24.43 17.48 3.16
N GLN A 23 23.34 17.23 3.88
CA GLN A 23 22.50 16.07 3.67
C GLN A 23 21.85 16.25 2.30
N THR A 24 22.41 15.57 1.29
CA THR A 24 21.82 15.56 -0.04
C THR A 24 20.43 14.94 0.06
N SER A 25 19.43 15.58 -0.53
CA SER A 25 18.09 15.00 -0.64
C SER A 25 18.17 13.60 -1.28
N PRO A 26 17.38 12.62 -0.81
CA PRO A 26 17.35 11.29 -1.43
C PRO A 26 17.02 11.37 -2.92
N LYS A 27 17.53 10.40 -3.69
CA LYS A 27 17.17 10.21 -5.12
C LYS A 27 15.67 9.92 -5.28
N GLY A 28 15.11 9.17 -4.32
CA GLY A 28 13.71 8.79 -4.23
C GLY A 28 13.50 7.86 -3.04
N THR A 29 12.25 7.48 -2.78
CA THR A 29 11.87 6.53 -1.73
C THR A 29 11.35 5.23 -2.33
N ILE A 30 11.90 4.10 -1.88
CA ILE A 30 11.44 2.76 -2.24
C ILE A 30 10.55 2.23 -1.12
N TYR A 31 9.36 1.76 -1.47
CA TYR A 31 8.46 1.06 -0.56
C TYR A 31 8.49 -0.43 -0.92
N LEU A 32 9.26 -1.21 -0.16
CA LEU A 32 9.25 -2.68 -0.32
C LEU A 32 7.97 -3.23 0.31
N THR A 33 7.17 -3.90 -0.51
CA THR A 33 5.91 -4.51 -0.11
C THR A 33 5.92 -6.00 -0.44
N PHE A 34 5.53 -6.81 0.53
CA PHE A 34 5.48 -8.27 0.43
C PHE A 34 4.03 -8.73 0.62
N ASP A 35 3.51 -9.43 -0.37
CA ASP A 35 2.14 -9.98 -0.33
C ASP A 35 2.18 -11.48 0.03
N ASP A 36 1.02 -12.00 0.43
CA ASP A 36 0.69 -13.43 0.63
C ASP A 36 1.28 -14.09 1.89
N GLY A 37 1.97 -13.34 2.75
CA GLY A 37 2.33 -13.84 4.08
C GLY A 37 1.12 -13.88 5.04
N PRO A 38 1.30 -14.26 6.32
CA PRO A 38 2.55 -14.70 6.94
C PRO A 38 2.74 -16.20 6.74
N ILE A 39 3.92 -16.61 6.27
CA ILE A 39 4.31 -18.00 6.03
C ILE A 39 5.71 -18.26 6.62
N ASN A 40 6.21 -19.49 6.57
CA ASN A 40 7.54 -19.82 7.10
C ASN A 40 8.65 -19.00 6.43
N ALA A 41 8.55 -18.79 5.12
CA ALA A 41 9.49 -18.01 4.32
C ALA A 41 9.64 -16.57 4.82
N SER A 42 8.58 -16.03 5.45
CA SER A 42 8.58 -14.65 5.92
C SER A 42 9.65 -14.37 6.97
N LEU A 43 10.02 -15.38 7.76
CA LEU A 43 11.00 -15.23 8.83
C LEU A 43 12.38 -14.82 8.32
N ASP A 44 12.85 -15.50 7.27
CA ASP A 44 14.17 -15.23 6.69
C ASP A 44 14.17 -13.92 5.89
N VAL A 45 13.06 -13.60 5.21
CA VAL A 45 12.87 -12.28 4.56
C VAL A 45 12.96 -11.16 5.60
N ILE A 46 12.21 -11.26 6.71
CA ILE A 46 12.24 -10.27 7.80
C ILE A 46 13.64 -10.15 8.39
N GLN A 47 14.37 -11.25 8.56
CA GLN A 47 15.76 -11.21 9.02
C GLN A 47 16.65 -10.39 8.07
N VAL A 48 16.59 -10.64 6.76
CA VAL A 48 17.37 -9.87 5.77
C VAL A 48 17.01 -8.38 5.79
N LEU A 49 15.72 -8.03 5.92
CA LEU A 49 15.28 -6.64 6.04
C LEU A 49 15.87 -5.96 7.31
N ASN A 50 15.88 -6.68 8.43
CA ASN A 50 16.43 -6.20 9.70
C ASN A 50 17.95 -6.02 9.63
N GLU A 51 18.67 -6.97 9.04
CA GLU A 51 20.12 -6.89 8.79
C GLU A 51 20.46 -5.75 7.81
N GLY A 52 19.60 -5.54 6.81
CA GLY A 52 19.67 -4.41 5.89
C GLY A 52 19.32 -3.07 6.53
N GLY A 53 18.82 -3.06 7.76
CA GLY A 53 18.43 -1.84 8.49
C GLY A 53 17.35 -1.05 7.77
N ILE A 54 16.30 -1.73 7.29
CA ILE A 54 15.13 -1.10 6.65
C ILE A 54 13.83 -1.65 7.25
N LYS A 55 12.73 -0.94 7.00
CA LYS A 55 11.37 -1.41 7.23
C LYS A 55 10.68 -1.64 5.89
N ALA A 56 9.63 -2.46 5.92
CA ALA A 56 8.85 -2.89 4.77
C ALA A 56 7.39 -3.02 5.20
N THR A 57 6.49 -3.19 4.22
CA THR A 57 5.07 -3.43 4.47
C THR A 57 4.69 -4.83 4.02
N PHE A 58 3.99 -5.56 4.86
CA PHE A 58 3.50 -6.90 4.58
C PHE A 58 1.98 -6.85 4.44
N TYR A 59 1.45 -7.20 3.27
CA TYR A 59 0.01 -7.36 3.07
C TYR A 59 -0.33 -8.83 3.28
N PHE A 60 -0.96 -9.14 4.41
CA PHE A 60 -1.13 -10.50 4.88
C PHE A 60 -2.52 -11.10 4.65
N ASN A 61 -2.54 -12.42 4.45
CA ASN A 61 -3.70 -13.31 4.43
C ASN A 61 -3.72 -14.21 5.67
N ALA A 62 -4.69 -14.03 6.55
CA ALA A 62 -4.70 -14.74 7.83
C ALA A 62 -5.13 -16.22 7.73
N TRP A 63 -5.58 -16.70 6.57
CA TRP A 63 -5.85 -18.13 6.37
C TRP A 63 -4.60 -19.03 6.56
N HIS A 64 -3.39 -18.49 6.43
CA HIS A 64 -2.14 -19.19 6.71
C HIS A 64 -2.02 -19.54 8.20
N LEU A 65 -2.61 -18.72 9.09
CA LEU A 65 -2.69 -19.02 10.53
C LEU A 65 -3.64 -20.20 10.81
N ASP A 66 -4.62 -20.43 9.93
CA ASP A 66 -5.54 -21.56 10.00
C ASP A 66 -4.97 -22.85 9.40
N GLY A 67 -3.80 -22.78 8.73
CA GLY A 67 -3.15 -23.94 8.14
C GLY A 67 -3.82 -24.44 6.85
N ILE A 68 -4.50 -23.55 6.12
CA ILE A 68 -5.28 -23.87 4.92
C ILE A 68 -4.82 -23.13 3.65
N GLY A 69 -3.69 -22.41 3.71
CA GLY A 69 -3.19 -21.57 2.62
C GLY A 69 -2.34 -22.29 1.56
N ASP A 70 -2.11 -23.60 1.73
CA ASP A 70 -1.30 -24.45 0.85
C ASP A 70 0.18 -24.02 0.73
N GLU A 71 0.75 -23.40 1.76
CA GLU A 71 2.17 -23.07 1.84
C GLU A 71 2.84 -23.74 3.07
N ASN A 72 4.16 -23.63 3.18
CA ASN A 72 4.84 -23.97 4.43
C ASN A 72 4.50 -22.89 5.46
N GLU A 73 3.57 -23.16 6.36
CA GLU A 73 2.94 -22.14 7.20
C GLU A 73 2.76 -22.54 8.67
N ASP A 74 3.38 -23.63 9.12
CA ASP A 74 3.36 -24.06 10.53
C ASP A 74 3.97 -23.01 11.49
N ARG A 75 4.73 -22.04 10.97
CA ARG A 75 5.31 -20.92 11.69
C ARG A 75 4.68 -19.57 11.34
N ALA A 76 3.50 -19.53 10.72
CA ALA A 76 2.81 -18.31 10.33
C ALA A 76 2.60 -17.32 11.50
N LEU A 77 2.23 -17.82 12.70
CA LEU A 77 2.08 -16.95 13.88
C LEU A 77 3.42 -16.40 14.37
N GLU A 78 4.52 -17.14 14.22
CA GLU A 78 5.87 -16.66 14.54
C GLU A 78 6.28 -15.55 13.57
N ALA A 79 6.03 -15.74 12.27
CA ALA A 79 6.28 -14.74 11.23
C ALA A 79 5.50 -13.44 11.47
N LEU A 80 4.20 -13.53 11.77
CA LEU A 80 3.38 -12.36 12.11
C LEU A 80 3.95 -11.58 13.30
N LYS A 81 4.33 -12.28 14.38
CA LYS A 81 4.92 -11.64 15.56
C LYS A 81 6.27 -11.01 15.24
N LEU A 82 7.13 -11.70 14.50
CA LEU A 82 8.44 -11.19 14.12
C LEU A 82 8.31 -9.94 13.24
N ALA A 83 7.38 -9.90 12.29
CA ALA A 83 7.12 -8.72 11.46
C ALA A 83 6.79 -7.49 12.33
N LEU A 84 5.87 -7.69 13.29
CA LEU A 84 5.41 -6.64 14.19
C LEU A 84 6.47 -6.22 15.21
N ASP A 85 7.13 -7.16 15.88
CA ASP A 85 8.18 -6.90 16.88
C ASP A 85 9.41 -6.22 16.24
N SER A 86 9.68 -6.50 14.96
CA SER A 86 10.73 -5.83 14.19
C SER A 86 10.31 -4.47 13.62
N GLY A 87 9.06 -4.02 13.84
CA GLY A 87 8.58 -2.71 13.43
C GLY A 87 8.23 -2.58 11.95
N HIS A 88 8.01 -3.69 11.24
CA HIS A 88 7.46 -3.67 9.88
C HIS A 88 5.96 -3.38 9.93
N ILE A 89 5.40 -2.84 8.86
CA ILE A 89 3.96 -2.58 8.78
C ILE A 89 3.24 -3.85 8.37
N VAL A 90 2.15 -4.18 9.06
CA VAL A 90 1.21 -5.22 8.64
C VAL A 90 -0.06 -4.57 8.11
N GLY A 91 -0.29 -4.71 6.80
CA GLY A 91 -1.50 -4.32 6.09
C GLY A 91 -2.37 -5.52 5.72
N ASN A 92 -3.54 -5.27 5.14
CA ASN A 92 -4.58 -6.27 4.92
C ASN A 92 -4.64 -6.71 3.45
N HIS A 93 -4.52 -8.01 3.21
CA HIS A 93 -4.62 -8.59 1.87
C HIS A 93 -5.85 -9.46 1.66
N SER A 94 -6.90 -9.27 2.48
CA SER A 94 -8.05 -10.18 2.67
C SER A 94 -7.71 -11.46 3.44
N TYR A 95 -8.71 -12.21 3.89
CA TYR A 95 -8.49 -13.43 4.67
C TYR A 95 -7.88 -14.57 3.85
N ASP A 96 -8.47 -14.88 2.69
CA ASP A 96 -8.21 -16.10 1.92
C ASP A 96 -7.73 -15.80 0.51
N HIS A 97 -7.24 -14.58 0.24
CA HIS A 97 -6.77 -14.16 -1.07
C HIS A 97 -7.84 -14.30 -2.19
N MET A 98 -9.13 -14.21 -1.83
CA MET A 98 -10.29 -14.46 -2.69
C MET A 98 -10.46 -15.90 -3.18
N ILE A 99 -9.80 -16.88 -2.56
CA ILE A 99 -9.80 -18.27 -3.04
C ILE A 99 -11.18 -18.93 -2.90
N HIS A 100 -12.07 -18.43 -2.02
CA HIS A 100 -13.48 -18.81 -2.03
C HIS A 100 -14.18 -18.63 -3.38
N ASN A 101 -13.71 -17.72 -4.23
CA ASN A 101 -14.25 -17.51 -5.58
C ASN A 101 -13.61 -18.43 -6.64
N CYS A 102 -12.55 -19.17 -6.30
CA CYS A 102 -11.85 -20.09 -7.20
C CYS A 102 -12.40 -21.53 -7.14
N VAL A 103 -13.26 -21.84 -6.17
CA VAL A 103 -13.79 -23.18 -5.90
C VAL A 103 -15.32 -23.16 -5.78
N GLU A 104 -15.97 -24.33 -5.85
CA GLU A 104 -17.43 -24.43 -5.70
C GLU A 104 -17.90 -24.21 -4.25
N GLU A 105 -17.15 -24.73 -3.28
CA GLU A 105 -17.39 -24.57 -1.85
C GLU A 105 -16.05 -24.38 -1.13
N PHE A 106 -15.92 -23.29 -0.38
CA PHE A 106 -14.68 -22.97 0.33
C PHE A 106 -14.47 -23.89 1.55
N GLY A 107 -13.26 -24.41 1.69
CA GLY A 107 -12.86 -25.27 2.79
C GLY A 107 -11.35 -25.46 2.89
N PRO A 108 -10.89 -26.37 3.77
CA PRO A 108 -9.46 -26.53 4.08
C PRO A 108 -8.55 -26.93 2.89
N ASN A 109 -9.12 -27.47 1.81
CA ASN A 109 -8.37 -27.90 0.63
C ASN A 109 -8.43 -26.87 -0.51
N SER A 110 -9.19 -25.78 -0.38
CA SER A 110 -9.46 -24.85 -1.48
C SER A 110 -8.20 -24.16 -2.00
N GLY A 111 -7.22 -23.90 -1.14
CA GLY A 111 -5.90 -23.42 -1.57
C GLY A 111 -5.22 -24.38 -2.56
N ALA A 112 -5.16 -25.66 -2.20
CA ALA A 112 -4.59 -26.71 -3.07
C ALA A 112 -5.41 -26.93 -4.35
N GLU A 113 -6.74 -26.89 -4.27
CA GLU A 113 -7.64 -27.05 -5.42
C GLU A 113 -7.47 -25.90 -6.43
N CYS A 114 -7.43 -24.66 -5.95
CA CYS A 114 -7.18 -23.50 -6.80
C CYS A 114 -5.76 -23.55 -7.40
N ASN A 115 -4.75 -23.95 -6.60
CA ASN A 115 -3.38 -24.15 -7.08
C ASN A 115 -3.28 -25.22 -8.18
N ALA A 116 -4.04 -26.31 -8.07
CA ALA A 116 -4.05 -27.37 -9.08
C ALA A 116 -4.63 -26.91 -10.43
N THR A 117 -5.60 -26.00 -10.43
CA THR A 117 -6.19 -25.44 -11.66
C THR A 117 -5.45 -24.20 -12.16
N GLY A 118 -4.78 -23.48 -11.27
CA GLY A 118 -4.17 -22.17 -11.52
C GLY A 118 -5.21 -21.10 -11.89
N ASN A 119 -6.45 -21.22 -11.43
CA ASN A 119 -7.58 -20.36 -11.81
C ASN A 119 -7.76 -19.13 -10.91
N HIS A 120 -6.75 -18.78 -10.11
CA HIS A 120 -6.77 -17.64 -9.18
C HIS A 120 -7.28 -16.34 -9.81
N GLN A 121 -6.90 -16.07 -11.07
CA GLN A 121 -7.26 -14.85 -11.80
C GLN A 121 -8.58 -14.96 -12.61
N ILE A 122 -9.31 -16.07 -12.49
CA ILE A 122 -10.59 -16.31 -13.16
C ILE A 122 -11.72 -16.22 -12.12
N ASN A 123 -12.71 -15.37 -12.37
CA ASN A 123 -13.83 -15.10 -11.46
C ASN A 123 -13.41 -14.71 -10.04
N SER A 124 -12.22 -14.11 -9.88
CA SER A 124 -11.60 -13.83 -8.57
C SER A 124 -12.45 -12.96 -7.66
N TYR A 125 -13.29 -12.10 -8.22
CA TYR A 125 -14.25 -11.27 -7.50
C TYR A 125 -15.63 -11.52 -8.08
N GLN A 126 -16.64 -11.69 -7.22
CA GLN A 126 -17.99 -12.05 -7.62
C GLN A 126 -19.04 -11.19 -6.89
N ASP A 127 -19.31 -11.48 -5.62
CA ASP A 127 -20.17 -10.65 -4.78
C ASP A 127 -19.28 -9.66 -4.01
N PRO A 128 -19.23 -8.37 -4.41
CA PRO A 128 -18.32 -7.42 -3.81
C PRO A 128 -18.59 -7.17 -2.32
N VAL A 129 -19.79 -7.46 -1.82
CA VAL A 129 -20.10 -7.35 -0.38
C VAL A 129 -19.43 -8.49 0.38
N TYR A 130 -19.50 -9.71 -0.13
CA TYR A 130 -18.85 -10.87 0.46
C TYR A 130 -17.32 -10.77 0.33
N ASP A 131 -16.83 -10.43 -0.86
CA ASP A 131 -15.40 -10.23 -1.15
C ASP A 131 -14.81 -9.18 -0.21
N ALA A 132 -15.48 -8.03 -0.02
CA ALA A 132 -15.03 -6.99 0.91
C ALA A 132 -15.13 -7.41 2.38
N ALA A 133 -16.05 -8.30 2.74
CA ALA A 133 -16.16 -8.82 4.11
C ALA A 133 -14.99 -9.72 4.50
N THR A 134 -14.30 -10.33 3.53
CA THR A 134 -13.08 -11.12 3.80
C THR A 134 -11.94 -10.27 4.36
N PHE A 135 -11.90 -8.96 4.10
CA PHE A 135 -10.94 -8.04 4.72
C PHE A 135 -11.24 -7.83 6.22
N GLU A 136 -12.52 -7.81 6.63
CA GLU A 136 -12.90 -7.77 8.05
C GLU A 136 -12.66 -9.12 8.73
N GLN A 137 -12.93 -10.22 8.03
CA GLN A 137 -12.58 -11.56 8.49
C GLN A 137 -11.07 -11.68 8.75
N ASN A 138 -10.24 -11.06 7.91
CA ASN A 138 -8.79 -11.04 8.08
C ASN A 138 -8.41 -10.44 9.45
N LEU A 139 -8.97 -9.27 9.79
CA LEU A 139 -8.75 -8.63 11.10
C LEU A 139 -9.14 -9.55 12.25
N ALA A 140 -10.33 -10.15 12.17
CA ALA A 140 -10.84 -11.03 13.21
C ALA A 140 -9.95 -12.25 13.44
N VAL A 141 -9.37 -12.83 12.38
CA VAL A 141 -8.48 -13.99 12.49
C VAL A 141 -7.10 -13.58 13.01
N LEU A 142 -6.53 -12.46 12.54
CA LEU A 142 -5.27 -11.92 13.08
C LEU A 142 -5.39 -11.67 14.58
N GLU A 143 -6.47 -11.02 15.03
CA GLU A 143 -6.74 -10.76 16.45
C GLU A 143 -7.01 -12.05 17.25
N ARG A 144 -7.67 -13.06 16.64
CA ARG A 144 -7.87 -14.36 17.30
C ARG A 144 -6.55 -15.03 17.65
N TYR A 145 -5.59 -15.04 16.72
CA TYR A 145 -4.29 -15.68 16.92
C TYR A 145 -3.31 -14.82 17.70
N PHE A 146 -3.43 -13.50 17.60
CA PHE A 146 -2.61 -12.55 18.34
C PHE A 146 -3.47 -11.46 18.99
N PRO A 147 -4.10 -11.73 20.15
CA PRO A 147 -5.07 -10.81 20.77
C PRO A 147 -4.56 -9.42 21.15
N SER A 148 -3.24 -9.25 21.24
CA SER A 148 -2.61 -7.95 21.52
C SER A 148 -2.13 -7.23 20.25
N ILE A 149 -2.46 -7.70 19.05
CA ILE A 149 -1.97 -7.12 17.80
C ILE A 149 -2.28 -5.63 17.66
N SER A 150 -3.46 -5.18 18.10
CA SER A 150 -3.87 -3.77 18.08
C SER A 150 -3.08 -2.87 19.04
N SER A 151 -2.25 -3.43 19.91
CA SER A 151 -1.32 -2.65 20.74
C SER A 151 -0.06 -2.21 19.98
N TYR A 152 0.18 -2.76 18.79
CA TYR A 152 1.31 -2.41 17.94
C TYR A 152 0.92 -1.23 17.02
N PRO A 153 1.64 -0.09 17.07
CA PRO A 153 1.34 1.05 16.21
C PRO A 153 1.60 0.77 14.72
N ASN A 154 2.41 -0.24 14.43
CA ASN A 154 2.73 -0.73 13.09
C ASN A 154 1.78 -1.83 12.59
N TYR A 155 0.76 -2.19 13.38
CA TYR A 155 -0.39 -2.91 12.85
C TYR A 155 -1.34 -1.91 12.18
N LYS A 156 -1.49 -2.04 10.86
CA LYS A 156 -2.27 -1.16 9.99
C LYS A 156 -3.30 -1.92 9.17
N GLY A 157 -3.72 -3.09 9.67
CA GLY A 157 -4.65 -3.97 8.97
C GLY A 157 -6.02 -3.34 8.72
N ASP A 158 -6.44 -2.37 9.53
CA ASP A 158 -7.71 -1.65 9.42
C ASP A 158 -7.62 -0.31 8.67
N GLU A 159 -6.41 0.12 8.31
CA GLU A 159 -6.14 1.38 7.59
C GLU A 159 -5.62 1.14 6.15
N LEU A 160 -4.79 0.12 5.97
CA LEU A 160 -4.08 -0.16 4.72
C LEU A 160 -4.49 -1.51 4.15
N ALA A 161 -4.89 -1.52 2.88
CA ALA A 161 -5.20 -2.74 2.17
C ALA A 161 -4.59 -2.79 0.77
N ARG A 162 -4.45 -4.01 0.25
CA ARG A 162 -4.18 -4.26 -1.17
C ARG A 162 -5.11 -5.38 -1.61
N LEU A 163 -5.70 -5.24 -2.79
CA LEU A 163 -6.58 -6.27 -3.34
C LEU A 163 -5.75 -7.38 -3.97
N PRO A 164 -6.06 -8.67 -3.70
CA PRO A 164 -5.52 -9.79 -4.46
C PRO A 164 -5.58 -9.56 -5.97
N TYR A 165 -4.48 -9.89 -6.65
CA TYR A 165 -4.29 -9.83 -8.12
C TYR A 165 -4.31 -8.43 -8.75
N THR A 166 -4.70 -7.38 -8.02
CA THR A 166 -5.21 -6.14 -8.63
C THR A 166 -4.32 -4.95 -8.31
N ASN A 167 -3.74 -4.33 -9.34
CA ASN A 167 -3.04 -3.04 -9.22
C ASN A 167 -4.05 -1.88 -9.11
N GLY A 168 -4.76 -1.83 -7.97
CA GLY A 168 -5.84 -0.89 -7.68
C GLY A 168 -5.47 0.14 -6.61
N TRP A 169 -6.00 1.36 -6.75
CA TRP A 169 -5.58 2.52 -5.97
C TRP A 169 -6.79 3.29 -5.45
N ARG A 170 -6.81 3.50 -4.14
CA ARG A 170 -7.68 4.43 -3.41
C ARG A 170 -6.79 5.15 -2.39
N VAL A 171 -6.12 6.21 -2.83
CA VAL A 171 -5.17 6.95 -1.98
C VAL A 171 -5.77 8.27 -1.51
N THR A 172 -6.32 9.07 -2.43
CA THR A 172 -7.02 10.33 -2.10
C THR A 172 -8.23 10.49 -3.00
N LYS A 173 -9.10 11.49 -2.74
CA LYS A 173 -10.24 11.84 -3.60
C LYS A 173 -9.86 11.97 -5.09
N SER A 174 -8.67 12.49 -5.38
CA SER A 174 -8.17 12.71 -6.75
C SER A 174 -7.06 11.74 -7.16
N PHE A 175 -6.66 10.81 -6.29
CA PHE A 175 -5.69 9.76 -6.60
C PHE A 175 -6.36 8.40 -6.40
N LYS A 176 -7.05 7.97 -7.45
CA LYS A 176 -7.71 6.67 -7.57
C LYS A 176 -7.51 6.13 -8.97
N ALA A 177 -7.38 4.82 -9.09
CA ALA A 177 -7.36 4.14 -10.37
C ALA A 177 -7.55 2.64 -10.17
N ASP A 178 -7.94 1.93 -11.23
CA ASP A 178 -8.32 0.51 -11.16
C ASP A 178 -7.49 -0.34 -12.13
N GLY A 179 -7.31 -1.61 -11.79
CA GLY A 179 -6.67 -2.60 -12.67
C GLY A 179 -7.68 -3.18 -13.65
N LEU A 180 -7.89 -2.52 -14.80
CA LEU A 180 -9.01 -2.81 -15.71
C LEU A 180 -8.89 -4.14 -16.48
N CYS A 181 -7.78 -4.85 -16.30
CA CYS A 181 -7.53 -6.18 -16.85
C CYS A 181 -7.02 -7.18 -15.79
N ALA A 182 -7.12 -6.83 -14.49
CA ALA A 182 -6.48 -7.60 -13.42
C ALA A 182 -6.98 -9.04 -13.31
N THR A 183 -8.27 -9.23 -13.51
CA THR A 183 -8.95 -10.52 -13.40
C THR A 183 -9.90 -10.73 -14.58
N SER A 184 -10.23 -11.98 -14.86
CA SER A 184 -10.97 -12.38 -16.06
C SER A 184 -12.20 -13.20 -15.70
N ASP A 185 -13.18 -13.25 -16.59
CA ASP A 185 -14.36 -14.09 -16.44
C ASP A 185 -14.15 -15.50 -17.01
N ASN A 186 -13.09 -15.72 -17.81
CA ASN A 186 -12.92 -16.98 -18.55
C ASN A 186 -11.47 -17.41 -18.80
N LEU A 187 -10.67 -16.60 -19.49
CA LEU A 187 -9.34 -16.94 -19.98
C LEU A 187 -8.27 -16.19 -19.20
N LYS A 188 -7.15 -16.85 -18.95
CA LYS A 188 -5.96 -16.24 -18.35
C LYS A 188 -5.22 -15.41 -19.40
N PRO A 189 -4.45 -14.39 -19.01
CA PRO A 189 -3.78 -13.49 -19.96
C PRO A 189 -2.87 -14.16 -20.99
N TRP A 190 -2.32 -15.33 -20.67
CA TRP A 190 -1.42 -16.11 -21.55
C TRP A 190 -2.14 -17.20 -22.36
N GLU A 191 -3.46 -17.35 -22.21
CA GLU A 191 -4.23 -18.37 -22.95
C GLU A 191 -4.64 -17.86 -24.35
N PRO A 192 -4.64 -18.75 -25.36
CA PRO A 192 -5.06 -18.38 -26.71
C PRO A 192 -6.50 -17.84 -26.73
N GLY A 193 -6.67 -16.64 -27.30
CA GLY A 193 -7.97 -15.98 -27.41
C GLY A 193 -8.32 -15.04 -26.26
N TYR A 194 -7.42 -14.86 -25.28
CA TYR A 194 -7.58 -13.83 -24.26
C TYR A 194 -7.71 -12.43 -24.89
N VAL A 195 -8.69 -11.66 -24.42
CA VAL A 195 -8.92 -10.27 -24.79
C VAL A 195 -9.20 -9.49 -23.51
N CYS A 196 -8.58 -8.32 -23.38
CA CYS A 196 -9.01 -7.33 -22.41
C CYS A 196 -9.45 -6.06 -23.13
N ASP A 197 -10.61 -5.54 -22.74
CA ASP A 197 -11.14 -4.24 -23.14
C ASP A 197 -11.32 -3.36 -21.89
N PRO A 198 -10.41 -2.40 -21.62
CA PRO A 198 -10.53 -1.50 -20.47
C PRO A 198 -11.80 -0.64 -20.47
N ASP A 199 -12.43 -0.41 -21.64
CA ASP A 199 -13.69 0.35 -21.73
C ASP A 199 -14.91 -0.53 -21.39
N ASN A 200 -14.76 -1.87 -21.50
CA ASN A 200 -15.78 -2.86 -21.16
C ASN A 200 -15.17 -3.99 -20.31
N PRO A 201 -14.74 -3.69 -19.07
CA PRO A 201 -14.01 -4.65 -18.24
C PRO A 201 -14.86 -5.88 -17.89
N SER A 202 -14.18 -6.96 -17.50
CA SER A 202 -14.79 -8.21 -17.02
C SER A 202 -15.71 -7.97 -15.81
N ASN A 203 -16.63 -8.89 -15.55
CA ASN A 203 -17.49 -8.80 -14.36
C ASN A 203 -16.65 -8.90 -13.08
N SER A 204 -15.61 -9.74 -13.08
CA SER A 204 -14.66 -9.82 -11.97
C SER A 204 -13.97 -8.48 -11.69
N VAL A 205 -13.53 -7.75 -12.72
CA VAL A 205 -12.96 -6.40 -12.53
C VAL A 205 -13.99 -5.42 -11.99
N LYS A 206 -15.25 -5.46 -12.47
CA LYS A 206 -16.30 -4.57 -11.92
C LYS A 206 -16.57 -4.85 -10.44
N ALA A 207 -16.59 -6.12 -10.04
CA ALA A 207 -16.72 -6.49 -8.63
C ALA A 207 -15.53 -5.99 -7.80
N SER A 208 -14.30 -6.12 -8.30
CA SER A 208 -13.11 -5.63 -7.59
C SER A 208 -13.09 -4.10 -7.41
N ILE A 209 -13.62 -3.34 -8.39
CA ILE A 209 -13.81 -1.89 -8.27
C ILE A 209 -14.79 -1.56 -7.14
N GLU A 210 -15.88 -2.31 -7.02
CA GLU A 210 -16.84 -2.11 -5.92
C GLU A 210 -16.26 -2.53 -4.56
N VAL A 211 -15.44 -3.58 -4.49
CA VAL A 211 -14.66 -3.90 -3.28
C VAL A 211 -13.78 -2.73 -2.87
N GLN A 212 -13.01 -2.13 -3.79
CA GLN A 212 -12.21 -0.94 -3.49
C GLN A 212 -13.07 0.22 -2.95
N ASN A 213 -14.26 0.44 -3.50
CA ASN A 213 -15.17 1.49 -3.04
C ASN A 213 -15.73 1.19 -1.65
N ILE A 214 -16.07 -0.06 -1.36
CA ILE A 214 -16.54 -0.50 -0.03
C ILE A 214 -15.43 -0.29 1.00
N LEU A 215 -14.19 -0.71 0.71
CA LEU A 215 -13.05 -0.52 1.60
C LEU A 215 -12.73 0.97 1.83
N ALA A 216 -12.69 1.77 0.76
CA ALA A 216 -12.48 3.23 0.88
C ALA A 216 -13.56 3.90 1.75
N ASN A 217 -14.82 3.46 1.64
CA ASN A 217 -15.92 3.95 2.48
C ASN A 217 -15.84 3.48 3.94
N LYS A 218 -15.05 2.44 4.24
CA LYS A 218 -14.69 1.99 5.59
C LYS A 218 -13.43 2.67 6.14
N GLY A 219 -12.80 3.57 5.38
CA GLY A 219 -11.61 4.33 5.80
C GLY A 219 -10.28 3.77 5.30
N TYR A 220 -10.28 2.71 4.48
CA TYR A 220 -9.04 2.16 3.95
C TYR A 220 -8.42 3.04 2.87
N GLN A 221 -7.09 3.14 2.88
CA GLN A 221 -6.33 3.42 1.67
C GLN A 221 -5.92 2.09 1.00
N THR A 222 -6.11 2.00 -0.32
CA THR A 222 -5.58 0.89 -1.11
C THR A 222 -4.47 1.33 -2.04
N HIS A 223 -3.39 0.54 -2.10
CA HIS A 223 -2.21 0.86 -2.90
C HIS A 223 -1.83 -0.33 -3.78
N GLY A 224 -1.61 -0.04 -5.06
CA GLY A 224 -1.04 -0.99 -6.01
C GLY A 224 0.49 -1.01 -5.94
N TRP A 225 1.14 -1.16 -7.11
CA TRP A 225 2.59 -1.21 -7.23
C TRP A 225 3.10 -0.60 -8.56
N ASP A 226 4.37 -0.21 -8.56
CA ASP A 226 5.07 0.36 -9.72
C ASP A 226 5.89 -0.68 -10.47
N VAL A 227 6.56 -1.57 -9.73
CA VAL A 227 7.34 -2.70 -10.25
C VAL A 227 7.03 -3.95 -9.44
N ASP A 228 7.17 -5.11 -10.08
CA ASP A 228 6.97 -6.41 -9.47
C ASP A 228 8.30 -7.20 -9.55
N TRP A 229 8.87 -7.55 -8.40
CA TRP A 229 10.06 -8.38 -8.32
C TRP A 229 9.65 -9.85 -8.37
N ALA A 230 9.59 -10.38 -9.59
CA ALA A 230 9.11 -11.71 -9.91
C ALA A 230 10.13 -12.52 -10.73
N PRO A 231 9.93 -13.85 -10.89
CA PRO A 231 10.65 -14.66 -11.85
C PRO A 231 10.66 -14.04 -13.25
N GLU A 232 11.85 -13.86 -13.84
CA GLU A 232 12.00 -13.46 -15.24
C GLU A 232 11.47 -14.54 -16.20
N ASN A 233 11.39 -15.80 -15.74
CA ASN A 233 10.81 -16.88 -16.52
C ASN A 233 10.04 -17.88 -15.64
N TRP A 234 8.71 -17.79 -15.67
CA TRP A 234 7.81 -18.71 -14.98
C TRP A 234 7.74 -20.13 -15.60
N GLY A 235 8.24 -20.32 -16.83
CA GLY A 235 8.14 -21.59 -17.55
C GLY A 235 9.27 -22.60 -17.29
N ILE A 236 10.27 -22.26 -16.47
CA ILE A 236 11.36 -23.18 -16.10
C ILE A 236 10.98 -24.03 -14.89
N ALA A 237 11.68 -25.14 -14.65
CA ALA A 237 11.35 -26.09 -13.57
C ALA A 237 11.41 -25.51 -12.15
N MET A 238 12.29 -24.54 -11.91
CA MET A 238 12.46 -23.85 -10.63
C MET A 238 12.35 -22.34 -10.87
N PRO A 239 11.13 -21.82 -11.11
CA PRO A 239 10.93 -20.44 -11.56
C PRO A 239 11.49 -19.41 -10.57
N ALA A 240 11.43 -19.66 -9.26
CA ALA A 240 11.98 -18.75 -8.24
C ALA A 240 13.47 -18.45 -8.45
N ASN A 241 14.25 -19.40 -8.99
CA ASN A 241 15.68 -19.19 -9.25
C ASN A 241 15.94 -18.07 -10.27
N SER A 242 14.96 -17.78 -11.13
CA SER A 242 15.03 -16.73 -12.14
C SER A 242 14.56 -15.37 -11.65
N LEU A 243 14.31 -15.19 -10.35
CA LEU A 243 14.06 -13.87 -9.78
C LEU A 243 15.17 -12.90 -10.21
N THR A 244 14.79 -11.72 -10.71
CA THR A 244 15.74 -10.73 -11.24
C THR A 244 16.89 -10.48 -10.27
N GLU A 245 18.12 -10.44 -10.77
CA GLU A 245 19.29 -10.10 -9.97
C GLU A 245 19.21 -8.67 -9.43
N ALA A 246 19.85 -8.39 -8.29
CA ALA A 246 19.76 -7.11 -7.60
C ALA A 246 20.09 -5.90 -8.48
N VAL A 247 21.19 -5.98 -9.25
CA VAL A 247 21.67 -4.86 -10.10
C VAL A 247 20.70 -4.55 -11.26
N PRO A 248 20.26 -5.52 -12.07
CA PRO A 248 19.19 -5.30 -13.04
C PRO A 248 17.88 -4.82 -12.39
N PHE A 249 17.50 -5.36 -11.23
CA PHE A 249 16.26 -4.95 -10.56
C PHE A 249 16.31 -3.48 -10.09
N LEU A 250 17.45 -3.00 -9.58
CA LEU A 250 17.65 -1.57 -9.32
C LEU A 250 17.49 -0.72 -10.60
N SER A 251 17.87 -1.25 -11.77
CA SER A 251 17.64 -0.55 -13.04
C SER A 251 16.15 -0.48 -13.40
N TYR A 252 15.34 -1.45 -12.98
CA TYR A 252 13.88 -1.40 -13.13
C TYR A 252 13.26 -0.35 -12.22
N VAL A 253 13.72 -0.26 -10.97
CA VAL A 253 13.33 0.81 -10.03
C VAL A 253 13.69 2.19 -10.58
N ASP A 254 14.90 2.34 -11.11
CA ASP A 254 15.35 3.58 -11.76
C ASP A 254 14.48 3.98 -12.95
N ALA A 255 14.04 3.00 -13.75
CA ALA A 255 13.14 3.24 -14.88
C ALA A 255 11.71 3.57 -14.45
N ALA A 256 11.27 3.10 -13.28
CA ALA A 256 9.94 3.35 -12.74
C ALA A 256 9.79 4.72 -12.05
N LEU A 257 10.89 5.25 -11.50
CA LEU A 257 10.90 6.52 -10.79
C LEU A 257 10.39 7.66 -11.70
N ASN A 258 9.28 8.29 -11.29
CA ASN A 258 8.63 9.41 -12.01
C ASN A 258 8.21 9.09 -13.46
N SER A 259 7.96 7.83 -13.82
CA SER A 259 7.63 7.42 -15.20
C SER A 259 6.20 6.93 -15.40
N CYS A 260 5.35 7.00 -14.37
CA CYS A 260 3.98 6.48 -14.39
C CYS A 260 3.93 4.96 -14.69
N ALA A 261 4.86 4.23 -14.07
CA ALA A 261 5.07 2.79 -14.25
C ALA A 261 3.79 1.92 -14.20
N PRO A 262 2.77 2.18 -13.36
CA PRO A 262 1.55 1.37 -13.32
C PRO A 262 0.80 1.32 -14.67
N THR A 263 0.95 2.33 -15.53
CA THR A 263 0.33 2.31 -16.88
C THR A 263 1.12 1.46 -17.88
N THR A 264 2.43 1.36 -17.70
CA THR A 264 3.37 0.74 -18.66
C THR A 264 3.84 -0.65 -18.27
N ILE A 265 3.67 -1.05 -17.00
CA ILE A 265 4.09 -2.36 -16.48
C ILE A 265 3.52 -3.53 -17.29
N ASN A 266 4.29 -4.60 -17.39
CA ASN A 266 3.83 -5.90 -17.91
C ASN A 266 3.78 -6.91 -16.75
N PRO A 267 2.91 -7.93 -16.82
CA PRO A 267 1.93 -8.22 -17.87
C PRO A 267 0.70 -7.29 -17.84
N ILE A 268 -0.22 -7.46 -18.80
CA ILE A 268 -1.42 -6.60 -18.94
C ILE A 268 -2.32 -6.59 -17.71
N ASN A 269 -2.42 -7.71 -17.00
CA ASN A 269 -3.20 -7.85 -15.77
C ASN A 269 -2.54 -7.14 -14.56
N SER A 270 -1.30 -6.69 -14.66
CA SER A 270 -0.64 -5.88 -13.63
C SER A 270 -0.79 -4.38 -13.85
N LYS A 271 -1.45 -3.95 -14.94
CA LYS A 271 -1.60 -2.53 -15.28
C LYS A 271 -2.67 -1.84 -14.45
N THR A 272 -2.45 -0.54 -14.25
CA THR A 272 -3.44 0.46 -13.85
C THR A 272 -3.57 1.48 -14.98
N GLN A 273 -4.49 1.22 -15.91
CA GLN A 273 -4.57 1.91 -17.20
C GLN A 273 -4.86 3.41 -17.05
N GLN A 274 -5.66 3.77 -16.06
CA GLN A 274 -6.10 5.14 -15.81
C GLN A 274 -5.39 5.76 -14.60
N PHE A 275 -4.19 5.30 -14.28
CA PHE A 275 -3.39 5.87 -13.20
C PHE A 275 -3.15 7.38 -13.45
N PRO A 276 -3.36 8.26 -12.45
CA PRO A 276 -3.18 9.70 -12.62
C PRO A 276 -1.68 10.06 -12.66
N CYS A 277 -1.06 9.92 -13.83
CA CYS A 277 0.36 10.23 -14.04
C CYS A 277 0.70 11.66 -13.57
N GLY A 278 1.76 11.77 -12.76
CA GLY A 278 2.18 13.06 -12.19
C GLY A 278 1.37 13.49 -10.95
N THR A 279 0.53 12.63 -10.38
CA THR A 279 -0.11 12.89 -9.08
C THR A 279 0.96 13.18 -8.02
N PRO A 280 0.80 14.24 -7.20
CA PRO A 280 1.89 14.77 -6.37
C PRO A 280 2.35 13.79 -5.28
N LEU A 281 1.46 12.90 -4.80
CA LEU A 281 1.83 11.91 -3.79
C LEU A 281 2.67 10.75 -4.36
N HIS A 282 2.69 10.55 -5.68
CA HIS A 282 3.46 9.49 -6.33
C HIS A 282 4.86 9.94 -6.77
N ALA A 283 5.08 11.25 -6.90
CA ALA A 283 6.37 11.80 -7.27
C ALA A 283 7.50 11.34 -6.32
N ASP A 284 8.64 11.02 -6.91
CA ASP A 284 9.89 10.58 -6.26
C ASP A 284 9.74 9.28 -5.42
N LYS A 285 8.74 8.45 -5.74
CA LYS A 285 8.48 7.17 -5.06
C LYS A 285 8.39 6.00 -6.03
N VAL A 286 8.76 4.82 -5.54
CA VAL A 286 8.55 3.54 -6.23
C VAL A 286 8.06 2.51 -5.23
N ILE A 287 6.89 1.94 -5.47
CA ILE A 287 6.36 0.80 -4.70
C ILE A 287 6.75 -0.49 -5.42
N VAL A 288 7.48 -1.35 -4.70
CA VAL A 288 7.89 -2.67 -5.17
C VAL A 288 6.95 -3.71 -4.58
N LEU A 289 6.26 -4.45 -5.45
CA LEU A 289 5.60 -5.70 -5.09
C LEU A 289 6.61 -6.86 -5.15
N THR A 290 6.53 -7.79 -4.21
CA THR A 290 7.10 -9.13 -4.33
C THR A 290 6.38 -10.06 -3.33
N HIS A 291 6.77 -11.33 -3.26
CA HIS A 291 6.10 -12.33 -2.43
C HIS A 291 7.12 -13.17 -1.67
N GLU A 292 6.84 -13.43 -0.40
CA GLU A 292 7.80 -14.08 0.51
C GLU A 292 8.09 -15.53 0.10
N PHE A 293 7.11 -16.21 -0.51
CA PHE A 293 7.29 -17.56 -1.06
C PHE A 293 8.32 -17.63 -2.20
N LEU A 294 8.74 -16.50 -2.79
CA LEU A 294 9.82 -16.47 -3.78
C LEU A 294 11.20 -16.58 -3.12
N PHE A 295 11.26 -16.48 -1.79
CA PHE A 295 12.47 -16.52 -0.98
C PHE A 295 12.54 -17.79 -0.11
N GLU A 296 11.80 -18.85 -0.45
CA GLU A 296 11.92 -20.16 0.19
C GLU A 296 12.65 -21.18 -0.70
N ASP A 297 13.40 -22.09 -0.10
CA ASP A 297 13.80 -23.33 -0.76
C ASP A 297 12.64 -24.32 -0.66
N GLY A 298 11.94 -24.56 -1.78
CA GLY A 298 10.67 -25.28 -1.75
C GLY A 298 10.12 -25.61 -3.13
N LYS A 299 8.78 -25.68 -3.23
CA LYS A 299 8.07 -26.15 -4.44
C LYS A 299 8.31 -25.28 -5.69
N ARG A 300 8.82 -24.05 -5.51
CA ARG A 300 9.09 -23.08 -6.58
C ARG A 300 10.57 -22.97 -6.97
N GLY A 301 11.48 -23.62 -6.25
CA GLY A 301 12.91 -23.55 -6.49
C GLY A 301 13.73 -23.34 -5.21
N MET A 302 14.97 -22.89 -5.38
CA MET A 302 15.92 -22.59 -4.30
C MET A 302 15.88 -21.10 -3.94
N GLY A 303 14.70 -20.58 -3.60
CA GLY A 303 14.48 -19.17 -3.34
C GLY A 303 15.25 -18.65 -2.12
N ALA A 304 15.36 -19.42 -1.03
CA ALA A 304 16.12 -18.97 0.13
C ALA A 304 17.61 -18.88 -0.22
N THR A 305 18.14 -19.96 -0.80
CA THR A 305 19.56 -20.05 -1.15
C THR A 305 19.96 -19.01 -2.21
N GLN A 306 19.10 -18.73 -3.19
CA GLN A 306 19.46 -17.86 -4.32
C GLN A 306 18.95 -16.43 -4.19
N ASN A 307 17.77 -16.19 -3.61
CA ASN A 307 17.10 -14.89 -3.68
C ASN A 307 17.26 -14.03 -2.43
N LEU A 308 17.45 -14.61 -1.23
CA LEU A 308 17.76 -13.82 -0.03
C LEU A 308 19.05 -12.98 -0.21
N PRO A 309 20.13 -13.49 -0.82
CA PRO A 309 21.29 -12.67 -1.15
C PRO A 309 20.98 -11.54 -2.14
N LYS A 310 20.06 -11.75 -3.10
CA LYS A 310 19.62 -10.70 -4.04
C LYS A 310 18.90 -9.58 -3.30
N LEU A 311 18.01 -9.91 -2.37
CA LEU A 311 17.33 -8.93 -1.51
C LEU A 311 18.34 -8.12 -0.69
N ALA A 312 19.27 -8.78 -0.01
CA ALA A 312 20.32 -8.13 0.79
C ALA A 312 21.18 -7.20 -0.07
N GLU A 313 21.61 -7.66 -1.25
CA GLU A 313 22.39 -6.86 -2.17
C GLU A 313 21.60 -5.67 -2.70
N PHE A 314 20.34 -5.87 -3.11
CA PHE A 314 19.45 -4.81 -3.61
C PHE A 314 19.31 -3.67 -2.59
N ILE A 315 19.03 -4.00 -1.33
CA ILE A 315 18.92 -3.01 -0.25
C ILE A 315 20.20 -2.19 -0.13
N ARG A 316 21.37 -2.86 -0.17
CA ARG A 316 22.68 -2.20 -0.10
C ARG A 316 22.90 -1.27 -1.29
N ILE A 317 22.76 -1.77 -2.52
CA ILE A 317 23.06 -0.97 -3.73
C ILE A 317 22.05 0.16 -3.97
N ALA A 318 20.79 -0.01 -3.56
CA ALA A 318 19.80 1.05 -3.64
C ALA A 318 20.14 2.20 -2.69
N LYS A 319 20.56 1.90 -1.45
CA LYS A 319 21.07 2.90 -0.50
C LYS A 319 22.31 3.62 -1.04
N GLU A 320 23.25 2.88 -1.61
CA GLU A 320 24.45 3.45 -2.26
C GLU A 320 24.11 4.35 -3.45
N ALA A 321 23.06 4.02 -4.20
CA ALA A 321 22.53 4.83 -5.29
C ALA A 321 21.72 6.06 -4.82
N GLY A 322 21.56 6.25 -3.52
CA GLY A 322 20.89 7.41 -2.91
C GLY A 322 19.40 7.24 -2.66
N TYR A 323 18.84 6.04 -2.80
CA TYR A 323 17.47 5.76 -2.37
C TYR A 323 17.39 5.60 -0.85
N VAL A 324 16.23 5.97 -0.30
CA VAL A 324 15.82 5.59 1.06
C VAL A 324 14.69 4.56 0.99
N PHE A 325 14.49 3.81 2.06
CA PHE A 325 13.40 2.85 2.20
C PHE A 325 12.42 3.35 3.25
N ASP A 326 11.13 3.20 2.97
CA ASP A 326 10.04 3.61 3.87
C ASP A 326 8.86 2.63 3.75
N THR A 327 7.85 2.81 4.59
CA THR A 327 6.69 1.94 4.71
C THR A 327 5.39 2.63 4.28
N MET A 328 4.38 1.84 3.94
CA MET A 328 3.18 2.34 3.25
C MET A 328 2.32 3.28 4.11
N ASP A 329 2.43 3.21 5.44
CA ASP A 329 1.84 4.18 6.36
C ASP A 329 2.39 5.60 6.18
N ASN A 330 3.63 5.73 5.67
CA ASN A 330 4.25 7.01 5.34
C ASN A 330 4.13 7.37 3.85
N TYR A 331 3.43 6.57 3.04
CA TYR A 331 3.25 6.88 1.61
C TYR A 331 2.47 8.19 1.43
N THR A 332 1.39 8.36 2.20
CA THR A 332 0.83 9.70 2.47
C THR A 332 1.50 10.21 3.74
N PRO A 333 2.25 11.31 3.72
CA PRO A 333 3.05 11.72 4.88
C PRO A 333 2.15 12.12 6.05
N GLU A 334 2.47 11.66 7.25
CA GLU A 334 1.80 12.06 8.48
C GLU A 334 1.87 13.58 8.71
N TRP A 335 0.81 14.14 9.28
CA TRP A 335 0.78 15.54 9.68
C TRP A 335 1.73 15.79 10.85
N GLN A 336 2.56 16.83 10.75
CA GLN A 336 3.58 17.15 11.73
C GLN A 336 3.50 18.62 12.15
N VAL A 337 3.51 18.87 13.47
CA VAL A 337 3.55 20.22 14.05
C VAL A 337 4.87 20.91 13.66
N ASN A 338 4.84 22.21 13.45
CA ASN A 338 5.96 23.06 13.00
C ASN A 338 6.43 22.81 11.55
N THR A 339 5.77 21.93 10.80
CA THR A 339 6.02 21.76 9.36
C THR A 339 5.28 22.84 8.57
N THR A 340 5.94 23.41 7.55
CA THR A 340 5.30 24.33 6.61
C THR A 340 4.73 23.55 5.44
N TYR A 341 3.42 23.62 5.26
CA TYR A 341 2.70 22.98 4.17
C TYR A 341 2.35 24.02 3.11
N SER A 342 2.56 23.65 1.84
CA SER A 342 2.09 24.42 0.69
C SER A 342 0.61 24.15 0.44
N THR A 343 -0.09 25.10 -0.16
CA THR A 343 -1.46 24.90 -0.68
C THR A 343 -1.50 23.66 -1.58
N GLY A 344 -2.48 22.77 -1.37
CA GLY A 344 -2.63 21.53 -2.11
C GLY A 344 -1.77 20.36 -1.61
N ALA A 345 -0.91 20.55 -0.60
CA ALA A 345 -0.18 19.44 0.02
C ALA A 345 -1.15 18.46 0.71
N TYR A 346 -0.86 17.17 0.62
CA TYR A 346 -1.63 16.11 1.26
C TYR A 346 -0.91 15.62 2.52
N VAL A 347 -1.68 15.31 3.56
CA VAL A 347 -1.20 14.68 4.79
C VAL A 347 -2.18 13.61 5.26
N LEU A 348 -1.67 12.63 6.00
CA LEU A 348 -2.49 11.72 6.80
C LEU A 348 -2.60 12.30 8.22
N HIS A 349 -3.77 12.24 8.83
CA HIS A 349 -3.97 12.59 10.23
C HIS A 349 -5.08 11.72 10.82
N GLN A 350 -4.73 10.89 11.81
CA GLN A 350 -5.65 9.95 12.46
C GLN A 350 -6.37 9.04 11.45
N GLY A 351 -5.62 8.51 10.46
CA GLY A 351 -6.15 7.61 9.43
C GLY A 351 -6.95 8.29 8.31
N THR A 352 -7.13 9.61 8.35
CA THR A 352 -7.87 10.37 7.33
C THR A 352 -6.92 11.25 6.51
N VAL A 353 -7.09 11.26 5.20
CA VAL A 353 -6.33 12.12 4.29
C VAL A 353 -6.92 13.52 4.27
N TYR A 354 -6.05 14.52 4.40
CA TYR A 354 -6.41 15.92 4.27
C TYR A 354 -5.55 16.62 3.22
N LYS A 355 -6.14 17.63 2.58
CA LYS A 355 -5.47 18.53 1.63
C LYS A 355 -5.42 19.95 2.20
N ALA A 356 -4.25 20.58 2.18
CA ALA A 356 -4.06 21.94 2.67
C ALA A 356 -4.80 22.96 1.78
N VAL A 357 -5.63 23.80 2.39
CA VAL A 357 -6.42 24.84 1.69
C VAL A 357 -5.55 26.06 1.37
N THR A 358 -4.66 26.42 2.30
CA THR A 358 -3.71 27.53 2.13
C THR A 358 -2.36 27.15 2.69
N SER A 359 -1.30 27.77 2.16
CA SER A 359 0.05 27.58 2.70
C SER A 359 0.14 28.12 4.13
N HIS A 360 0.63 27.31 5.07
CA HIS A 360 0.72 27.65 6.49
C HIS A 360 1.77 26.80 7.21
N THR A 361 2.16 27.22 8.42
CA THR A 361 2.96 26.40 9.32
C THR A 361 2.04 25.74 10.33
N ALA A 362 2.09 24.41 10.42
CA ALA A 362 1.26 23.62 11.31
C ALA A 362 1.52 23.94 12.78
N GLN A 363 0.45 24.04 13.56
CA GLN A 363 0.47 24.23 15.01
C GLN A 363 -0.37 23.14 15.67
N ALA A 364 -0.02 22.75 16.90
CA ALA A 364 -0.70 21.67 17.63
C ALA A 364 -2.23 21.87 17.70
N ASP A 365 -2.68 23.10 17.95
CA ASP A 365 -4.10 23.44 18.10
C ASP A 365 -4.83 23.64 16.75
N TRP A 366 -4.13 23.52 15.62
CA TRP A 366 -4.65 23.72 14.25
C TRP A 366 -4.53 22.44 13.40
N ALA A 367 -4.68 21.28 14.04
CA ALA A 367 -4.64 19.98 13.36
C ALA A 367 -5.76 19.84 12.30
N PRO A 368 -5.54 19.02 11.25
CA PRO A 368 -6.58 18.68 10.29
C PRO A 368 -7.82 18.06 10.97
N SER A 369 -9.02 18.49 10.58
CA SER A 369 -10.27 17.99 11.14
C SER A 369 -11.46 18.25 10.22
N ALA A 370 -12.61 17.66 10.55
CA ALA A 370 -13.89 17.89 9.87
C ALA A 370 -14.44 19.33 10.01
N THR A 371 -13.75 20.23 10.71
CA THR A 371 -14.15 21.65 10.87
C THR A 371 -13.00 22.62 10.60
N SER A 372 -11.85 22.10 10.17
CA SER A 372 -10.66 22.91 9.90
C SER A 372 -10.91 23.85 8.73
N SER A 373 -10.40 25.09 8.84
CA SER A 373 -10.34 26.04 7.71
C SER A 373 -9.04 25.93 6.90
N LEU A 374 -8.01 25.28 7.46
CA LEU A 374 -6.70 25.12 6.83
C LEU A 374 -6.60 23.82 6.01
N TRP A 375 -7.54 22.89 6.22
CA TRP A 375 -7.53 21.54 5.67
C TRP A 375 -8.93 21.15 5.23
N THR A 376 -9.04 20.45 4.10
CA THR A 376 -10.26 19.74 3.68
C THR A 376 -9.99 18.24 3.65
N ASN A 377 -10.95 17.42 4.09
CA ASN A 377 -10.92 15.98 3.92
C ASN A 377 -10.80 15.65 2.42
N ALA A 378 -9.85 14.77 2.10
CA ALA A 378 -9.54 14.31 0.77
C ALA A 378 -9.40 12.79 0.71
N ASP A 379 -10.11 12.06 1.58
CA ASP A 379 -10.19 10.60 1.52
C ASP A 379 -10.74 10.12 0.17
N PRO A 380 -10.35 8.92 -0.27
CA PRO A 380 -10.79 8.36 -1.54
C PRO A 380 -12.26 7.87 -1.54
N ALA A 381 -12.95 7.98 -0.40
CA ALA A 381 -14.32 7.52 -0.20
C ALA A 381 -15.34 8.22 -1.12
N THR A 382 -16.51 7.57 -1.26
CA THR A 382 -17.64 8.05 -2.06
C THR A 382 -18.88 8.35 -1.21
N ASN A 383 -18.90 7.97 0.06
CA ASN A 383 -19.88 8.47 1.01
C ASN A 383 -19.76 10.00 1.18
N TRP A 384 -20.89 10.67 1.38
CA TRP A 384 -20.86 12.09 1.73
C TRP A 384 -20.19 12.26 3.10
N MET A 385 -19.18 13.13 3.16
CA MET A 385 -18.41 13.43 4.37
C MET A 385 -18.31 14.93 4.59
N LEU A 386 -18.03 15.34 5.83
CA LEU A 386 -17.85 16.74 6.19
C LEU A 386 -16.49 17.26 5.72
N ASN A 387 -16.45 18.57 5.43
CA ASN A 387 -15.25 19.31 5.07
C ASN A 387 -14.53 18.76 3.83
N VAL A 388 -15.27 18.20 2.88
CA VAL A 388 -14.75 17.74 1.60
C VAL A 388 -14.97 18.84 0.56
N GLU A 389 -13.95 19.15 -0.22
CA GLU A 389 -14.07 19.99 -1.41
C GLU A 389 -14.63 19.16 -2.58
N TYR A 390 -15.95 19.21 -2.76
CA TYR A 390 -16.64 18.55 -3.85
C TYR A 390 -16.55 19.37 -5.15
N ALA A 391 -16.35 18.67 -6.26
CA ALA A 391 -16.37 19.21 -7.60
C ALA A 391 -17.74 18.93 -8.26
N GLN A 392 -18.11 19.76 -9.23
CA GLN A 392 -19.28 19.49 -10.06
C GLN A 392 -19.11 18.14 -10.77
N GLY A 393 -20.15 17.31 -10.73
CA GLY A 393 -20.13 15.98 -11.33
C GLY A 393 -19.68 14.86 -10.38
N ASP A 394 -19.16 15.19 -9.19
CA ASP A 394 -18.93 14.17 -8.17
C ASP A 394 -20.25 13.46 -7.82
N VAL A 395 -20.17 12.15 -7.55
CA VAL A 395 -21.32 11.37 -7.08
C VAL A 395 -21.05 10.89 -5.67
N VAL A 396 -21.99 11.16 -4.76
CA VAL A 396 -21.89 10.79 -3.35
C VAL A 396 -23.06 9.93 -2.90
N SER A 397 -22.82 9.06 -1.93
CA SER A 397 -23.86 8.28 -1.24
C SER A 397 -24.20 8.90 0.11
N TYR A 398 -25.49 9.12 0.39
CA TYR A 398 -25.98 9.63 1.66
C TYR A 398 -27.33 9.01 2.03
N LYS A 399 -27.42 8.38 3.20
CA LYS A 399 -28.62 7.66 3.69
C LYS A 399 -29.17 6.64 2.66
N GLY A 400 -28.27 5.94 1.97
CA GLY A 400 -28.64 4.93 0.96
C GLY A 400 -29.09 5.47 -0.39
N VAL A 401 -29.04 6.79 -0.61
CA VAL A 401 -29.40 7.43 -1.89
C VAL A 401 -28.16 8.05 -2.50
N ARG A 402 -28.04 7.95 -3.84
CA ARG A 402 -26.95 8.56 -4.60
C ARG A 402 -27.33 9.98 -5.03
N TYR A 403 -26.37 10.88 -5.00
CA TYR A 403 -26.53 12.28 -5.38
C TYR A 403 -25.39 12.73 -6.28
N LEU A 404 -25.72 13.48 -7.33
CA LEU A 404 -24.80 14.21 -8.18
C LEU A 404 -24.57 15.61 -7.59
N VAL A 405 -23.31 16.04 -7.51
CA VAL A 405 -22.94 17.41 -7.12
C VAL A 405 -23.16 18.35 -8.30
N ASN A 406 -24.01 19.36 -8.11
CA ASN A 406 -24.39 20.34 -9.13
C ASN A 406 -23.38 21.47 -9.25
N VAL A 407 -22.81 21.92 -8.12
CA VAL A 407 -21.86 23.04 -8.06
C VAL A 407 -20.73 22.74 -7.08
N PRO A 408 -19.48 23.17 -7.37
CA PRO A 408 -18.37 22.97 -6.45
C PRO A 408 -18.60 23.68 -5.12
N HIS A 409 -18.32 23.01 -4.01
CA HIS A 409 -18.47 23.55 -2.65
C HIS A 409 -17.68 22.72 -1.65
N VAL A 410 -17.42 23.30 -0.46
CA VAL A 410 -16.93 22.53 0.70
C VAL A 410 -18.13 22.09 1.53
N SER A 411 -18.25 20.80 1.81
CA SER A 411 -19.37 20.26 2.59
C SER A 411 -19.29 20.70 4.06
N GLN A 412 -20.46 20.97 4.64
CA GLN A 412 -20.62 21.37 6.04
C GLN A 412 -21.84 20.71 6.65
N VAL A 413 -21.95 20.72 7.98
CA VAL A 413 -22.99 19.97 8.72
C VAL A 413 -24.42 20.32 8.32
N THR A 414 -24.67 21.56 7.89
CA THR A 414 -26.01 22.00 7.46
C THR A 414 -26.27 21.80 5.97
N TRP A 415 -25.26 21.36 5.20
CA TRP A 415 -25.34 21.21 3.74
C TRP A 415 -25.39 19.74 3.33
N THR A 416 -26.35 19.01 3.89
CA THR A 416 -26.53 17.58 3.58
C THR A 416 -27.22 17.38 2.22
N PRO A 417 -26.92 16.28 1.50
CA PRO A 417 -27.49 16.05 0.17
C PRO A 417 -29.01 16.04 0.08
N ASP A 418 -29.68 15.56 1.13
CA ASP A 418 -31.15 15.47 1.21
C ASP A 418 -31.85 16.82 1.46
N THR A 419 -31.11 17.87 1.86
CA THR A 419 -31.68 19.19 2.18
C THR A 419 -31.26 20.30 1.23
N GLN A 420 -30.17 20.12 0.48
CA GLN A 420 -29.60 21.14 -0.40
C GLN A 420 -29.75 20.81 -1.89
N ASN A 421 -30.98 20.92 -2.41
CA ASN A 421 -31.29 20.63 -3.82
C ASN A 421 -30.59 21.55 -4.84
N THR A 422 -30.04 22.69 -4.42
CA THR A 422 -29.21 23.54 -5.28
C THR A 422 -27.76 23.02 -5.38
N LEU A 423 -27.29 22.30 -4.37
CA LEU A 423 -25.95 21.70 -4.35
C LEU A 423 -25.96 20.27 -4.93
N PHE A 424 -27.07 19.55 -4.77
CA PHE A 424 -27.18 18.13 -5.12
C PHE A 424 -28.45 17.80 -5.92
N THR A 425 -28.34 16.82 -6.80
CA THR A 425 -29.45 16.18 -7.51
C THR A 425 -29.46 14.68 -7.20
N ALA A 426 -30.57 14.14 -6.70
CA ALA A 426 -30.68 12.69 -6.49
C ALA A 426 -30.66 11.93 -7.82
N LEU A 427 -29.96 10.78 -7.86
CA LEU A 427 -29.79 9.92 -9.05
C LEU A 427 -30.73 8.72 -9.08
#